data_AF-V5GCQ9-F1
#
_entry.id   AF-V5GCQ9-F1
#
_cell.length_a   1.000
_cell.length_b   1.000
_cell.length_c   1.000
_cell.angle_alpha   90.00
_cell.angle_beta   90.00
_cell.angle_gamma   90.00
#
_symmetry.space_group_name_H-M   'P 1'
#
loop_
_entity.id
_entity.type
_entity.pdbx_description
1 polymer ?
#
loop_
_entity_poly.entity_id
_entity_poly.type
_entity_poly.pdbx_seq_one_letter_code
_entity_poly.pdbx_strand_id
1 'polypeptide(L)'
;MSKMGSLSKTLFIAFEIVNELYTAIGSGILGMIVLLKHGIISNQPLKTLSVLTLTTVSLVFISRTTEKLTPSKKKVVLITGCDSGLGFSIAQHASNMGYTVV
;
A
#
# COMPACT_ATOMS: atom_id res chain seq x y z
N MET A 1 -40.81 6.74 6.79
CA MET A 1 -39.69 6.42 5.87
C MET A 1 -39.45 7.64 4.98
N SER A 2 -38.58 8.56 5.41
CA SER A 2 -38.38 9.86 4.75
C SER A 2 -37.75 9.66 3.37
N LYS A 3 -38.32 10.26 2.32
CA LYS A 3 -37.77 10.25 0.95
C LYS A 3 -36.43 11.00 0.97
N MET A 4 -35.33 10.28 1.11
CA MET A 4 -33.99 10.83 0.86
C MET A 4 -33.95 11.38 -0.56
N GLY A 5 -33.69 12.69 -0.68
CA GLY A 5 -33.53 13.36 -1.96
C GLY A 5 -32.38 12.77 -2.77
N SER A 6 -32.46 12.83 -4.09
CA SER A 6 -31.47 12.22 -5.00
C SER A 6 -30.02 12.65 -4.66
N LEU A 7 -29.81 13.91 -4.31
CA LEU A 7 -28.52 14.45 -3.87
C LEU A 7 -27.99 13.80 -2.59
N SER A 8 -28.87 13.56 -1.61
CA SER A 8 -28.50 12.92 -0.34
C SER A 8 -28.07 11.47 -0.56
N LYS A 9 -28.70 10.77 -1.51
CA LYS A 9 -28.29 9.40 -1.88
C LYS A 9 -26.91 9.37 -2.52
N THR A 10 -26.64 10.29 -3.45
CA THR A 10 -25.34 10.38 -4.12
C THR A 10 -24.23 10.74 -3.12
N LEU A 11 -24.48 11.67 -2.21
CA LEU A 11 -23.50 12.04 -1.18
C LEU A 11 -23.18 10.88 -0.24
N PHE A 12 -24.20 10.11 0.13
CA PHE A 12 -24.05 8.94 0.99
C PHE A 12 -23.20 7.85 0.30
N ILE A 13 -23.46 7.59 -0.98
CA ILE A 13 -22.66 6.65 -1.78
C ILE A 13 -21.20 7.11 -1.91
N ALA A 14 -20.98 8.41 -2.13
CA ALA A 14 -19.62 8.95 -2.23
C ALA A 14 -18.87 8.84 -0.89
N PHE A 15 -19.54 9.16 0.22
CA PHE A 15 -18.99 9.00 1.56
C PHE A 15 -18.59 7.55 1.87
N GLU A 16 -19.45 6.60 1.50
CA GLU A 16 -19.20 5.17 1.66
C GLU A 16 -17.98 4.71 0.86
N ILE A 17 -17.85 5.13 -0.40
CA ILE A 17 -16.68 4.82 -1.25
C ILE A 17 -15.39 5.38 -0.66
N VAL A 18 -15.41 6.64 -0.17
CA VAL A 18 -14.24 7.27 0.43
C VAL A 18 -13.81 6.56 1.71
N ASN A 19 -14.77 6.15 2.55
CA ASN A 19 -14.49 5.46 3.80
C ASN A 19 -13.95 4.03 3.58
N GLU A 20 -14.48 3.31 2.59
CA GLU A 20 -13.96 2.00 2.18
C GLU A 20 -12.54 2.12 1.63
N LEU A 21 -12.25 3.13 0.81
CA LEU A 21 -10.92 3.40 0.28
C LEU A 21 -9.92 3.75 1.40
N TYR A 22 -10.34 4.58 2.37
CA TYR A 22 -9.52 4.93 3.52
C TYR A 22 -9.21 3.70 4.39
N THR A 23 -10.20 2.82 4.57
CA THR A 23 -10.01 1.56 5.29
C THR A 23 -9.07 0.61 4.54
N ALA A 24 -9.20 0.49 3.22
CA ALA A 24 -8.32 -0.32 2.37
C ALA A 24 -6.87 0.14 2.43
N ILE A 25 -6.63 1.44 2.30
CA ILE A 25 -5.29 2.04 2.33
C ILE A 25 -4.71 1.94 3.74
N GLY A 26 -5.50 2.26 4.77
CA GLY A 26 -5.04 2.30 6.16
C GLY A 26 -4.75 0.93 6.79
N SER A 27 -5.43 -0.14 6.33
CA SER A 27 -5.27 -1.49 6.90
C SER A 27 -4.55 -2.49 5.98
N GLY A 28 -4.19 -2.07 4.77
CA GLY A 28 -3.40 -2.87 3.83
C GLY A 28 -4.11 -4.18 3.43
N ILE A 29 -3.38 -5.30 3.50
CA ILE A 29 -3.86 -6.62 3.05
C ILE A 29 -5.10 -7.09 3.85
N LEU A 30 -5.17 -6.76 5.15
CA LEU A 30 -6.31 -7.16 6.00
C LEU A 30 -7.59 -6.41 5.62
N GLY A 31 -7.47 -5.13 5.24
CA GLY A 31 -8.60 -4.34 4.73
C GLY A 31 -9.18 -4.90 3.45
N MET A 32 -8.31 -5.35 2.54
CA MET A 32 -8.74 -5.95 1.28
C MET A 32 -9.55 -7.24 1.49
N ILE A 33 -9.18 -8.07 2.46
CA ILE A 33 -9.93 -9.30 2.79
C ILE A 33 -11.31 -8.97 3.37
N VAL A 34 -11.39 -7.96 4.25
CA VAL A 34 -12.66 -7.52 4.86
C VAL A 34 -13.60 -6.93 3.80
N LEU A 35 -13.07 -6.09 2.89
CA LEU A 35 -13.85 -5.50 1.80
C LEU A 35 -14.32 -6.53 0.78
N LEU A 36 -13.50 -7.54 0.45
CA LEU A 36 -13.91 -8.65 -0.41
C LEU A 36 -15.08 -9.43 0.21
N LYS A 37 -15.00 -9.74 1.52
CA LYS A 37 -16.07 -10.46 2.21
C LYS A 37 -17.36 -9.62 2.28
N HIS A 38 -17.25 -8.31 2.53
CA HIS A 38 -18.40 -7.42 2.58
C HIS A 38 -19.03 -7.18 1.19
N GLY A 39 -18.20 -7.05 0.16
CA GLY A 39 -18.64 -6.84 -1.23
C GLY A 39 -19.36 -8.04 -1.85
N ILE A 40 -18.99 -9.27 -1.49
CA ILE A 40 -19.68 -10.50 -1.94
C ILE A 40 -21.07 -10.63 -1.31
N ILE A 41 -21.24 -10.17 -0.06
CA ILE A 41 -22.52 -10.26 0.68
C ILE A 41 -23.49 -9.15 0.24
N SER A 42 -22.98 -7.97 -0.16
CA SER A 42 -23.79 -6.77 -0.43
C SER A 42 -24.26 -6.61 -1.90
N ASN A 43 -23.93 -7.56 -2.80
CA ASN A 43 -24.39 -7.54 -4.20
C ASN A 43 -24.03 -6.25 -4.98
N GLN A 44 -22.94 -5.56 -4.63
CA GLN A 44 -22.43 -4.36 -5.32
C GLN A 44 -21.06 -4.62 -5.99
N PRO A 45 -20.99 -5.53 -6.99
CA PRO A 45 -19.71 -5.98 -7.56
C PRO A 45 -18.92 -4.87 -8.27
N LEU A 46 -19.61 -3.87 -8.83
CA LEU A 46 -18.99 -2.76 -9.57
C LEU A 46 -18.11 -1.87 -8.67
N LYS A 47 -18.54 -1.59 -7.43
CA LYS A 47 -17.76 -0.80 -6.48
C LYS A 47 -16.51 -1.56 -6.06
N THR A 48 -16.66 -2.81 -5.65
CA THR A 48 -15.54 -3.68 -5.25
C THR A 48 -14.52 -3.85 -6.37
N LEU A 49 -14.98 -4.02 -7.61
CA LEU A 49 -14.11 -4.13 -8.79
C LEU A 49 -13.32 -2.83 -9.04
N SER A 50 -13.94 -1.67 -8.87
CA SER A 50 -13.27 -0.37 -9.06
C SER A 50 -12.17 -0.12 -8.02
N VAL A 51 -12.43 -0.43 -6.74
CA VAL A 51 -11.44 -0.27 -5.66
C VAL A 51 -10.29 -1.28 -5.82
N LEU A 52 -10.61 -2.52 -6.18
CA LEU A 52 -9.61 -3.56 -6.42
C LEU A 52 -8.69 -3.21 -7.60
N THR A 53 -9.26 -2.76 -8.72
CA THR A 53 -8.48 -2.36 -9.90
C THR A 53 -7.60 -1.14 -9.60
N LEU A 54 -8.14 -0.11 -8.94
CA LEU A 54 -7.38 1.08 -8.55
C LEU A 54 -6.21 0.74 -7.62
N THR A 55 -6.45 -0.12 -6.62
CA THR A 55 -5.42 -0.55 -5.66
C THR A 55 -4.35 -1.38 -6.33
N THR A 56 -4.74 -2.32 -7.20
CA THR A 56 -3.81 -3.18 -7.93
C THR A 56 -2.94 -2.35 -8.89
N VAL A 57 -3.55 -1.42 -9.62
CA VAL A 57 -2.82 -0.52 -10.54
C VAL A 57 -1.84 0.36 -9.76
N SER A 58 -2.25 0.91 -8.61
CA SER A 58 -1.38 1.72 -7.75
C SER A 58 -0.19 0.93 -7.23
N LEU A 59 -0.41 -0.33 -6.81
CA LEU A 59 0.65 -1.20 -6.33
C LEU A 59 1.65 -1.57 -7.44
N VAL A 60 1.15 -1.87 -8.64
CA VAL A 60 2.00 -2.15 -9.82
C VAL A 60 2.79 -0.91 -10.23
N PHE A 61 2.16 0.27 -10.22
CA PHE A 61 2.82 1.53 -10.55
C PHE A 61 3.96 1.85 -9.60
N ILE A 62 3.74 1.73 -8.28
CA ILE A 62 4.79 1.88 -7.26
C ILE A 62 5.88 0.84 -7.48
N SER A 63 5.52 -0.44 -7.66
CA SER A 63 6.50 -1.52 -7.85
C SER A 63 7.38 -1.34 -9.09
N ARG A 64 6.87 -0.65 -10.13
CA ARG A 64 7.65 -0.31 -11.33
C ARG A 64 8.46 0.98 -11.17
N THR A 65 7.97 1.94 -10.38
CA THR A 65 8.61 3.25 -10.17
C THR A 65 9.70 3.19 -9.11
N THR A 66 9.67 2.21 -8.21
CA THR A 66 10.80 1.91 -7.33
C THR A 66 11.94 1.40 -8.21
N GLU A 67 12.80 2.32 -8.67
CA GLU A 67 14.08 1.97 -9.25
C GLU A 67 14.75 0.98 -8.31
N LYS A 68 14.97 -0.24 -8.80
CA LYS A 68 15.74 -1.22 -8.07
C LYS A 68 17.10 -0.57 -7.82
N LEU A 69 17.40 -0.29 -6.56
CA LEU A 69 18.71 0.17 -6.15
C LEU A 69 19.70 -0.92 -6.55
N THR A 70 20.31 -0.73 -7.72
CA THR A 70 21.36 -1.62 -8.19
C THR A 70 22.58 -1.37 -7.31
N PRO A 71 23.10 -2.42 -6.65
CA PRO A 71 24.27 -2.25 -5.83
C PRO A 71 25.45 -1.82 -6.70
N SER A 72 26.19 -0.84 -6.21
CA SER A 72 27.37 -0.31 -6.86
C SER A 72 28.29 0.32 -5.82
N LYS A 73 29.60 0.13 -5.97
CA LYS A 73 30.61 0.75 -5.11
C LYS A 73 30.59 2.29 -5.15
N LYS A 74 29.90 2.89 -6.13
CA LYS A 74 29.69 4.34 -6.21
C LYS A 74 28.58 4.84 -5.27
N LYS A 75 27.72 3.95 -4.77
CA LYS A 75 26.62 4.28 -3.84
C LYS A 75 27.10 4.05 -2.41
N VAL A 76 27.11 5.12 -1.63
CA VAL A 76 27.56 5.11 -0.22
C VAL A 76 26.35 5.02 0.70
N VAL A 77 26.39 4.13 1.68
CA VAL A 77 25.34 3.93 2.69
C VAL A 77 25.96 4.15 4.07
N LEU A 78 25.43 5.12 4.82
CA LEU A 78 25.84 5.40 6.20
C LEU A 78 24.97 4.59 7.16
N ILE A 79 25.57 3.73 7.98
CA ILE A 79 24.83 2.92 8.96
C ILE A 79 25.33 3.24 10.36
N THR A 80 24.52 4.01 11.10
CA THR A 80 24.83 4.36 12.49
C THR A 80 24.57 3.20 13.45
N GLY A 81 25.35 3.10 14.52
CA GLY A 81 25.14 2.07 15.55
C GLY A 81 25.47 0.65 15.08
N CYS A 82 26.50 0.51 14.23
CA CYS A 82 26.89 -0.76 13.62
C CYS A 82 27.92 -1.57 14.41
N ASP A 83 28.22 -1.19 15.66
CA ASP A 83 29.23 -1.88 16.48
C ASP A 83 28.84 -3.32 16.81
N SER A 84 27.53 -3.63 16.92
CA SER A 84 27.04 -4.99 17.16
C SER A 84 25.60 -5.20 16.70
N GLY A 85 25.12 -6.45 16.76
CA GLY A 85 23.71 -6.80 16.57
C GLY A 85 23.18 -6.54 15.16
N LEU A 86 22.01 -5.89 15.10
CA LEU A 86 21.30 -5.64 13.85
C LEU A 86 22.07 -4.66 12.94
N GLY A 87 22.64 -3.59 13.50
CA GLY A 87 23.40 -2.60 12.73
C GLY A 87 24.61 -3.21 12.04
N PHE A 88 25.36 -4.07 12.76
CA PHE A 88 26.48 -4.82 12.19
C PHE A 88 26.04 -5.74 11.05
N SER A 89 24.96 -6.48 11.25
CA SER A 89 24.45 -7.44 10.25
C SER A 89 23.96 -6.75 8.97
N ILE A 90 23.31 -5.59 9.12
CA ILE A 90 22.87 -4.76 7.98
C ILE A 90 24.09 -4.17 7.25
N ALA A 91 25.09 -3.68 7.97
CA ALA A 91 26.32 -3.16 7.38
C ALA A 91 27.08 -4.23 6.59
N GLN A 92 27.24 -5.42 7.17
CA GLN A 92 27.88 -6.54 6.50
C GLN A 92 27.09 -6.98 5.26
N HIS A 93 25.76 -7.06 5.35
CA HIS A 93 24.92 -7.44 4.22
C HIS A 93 24.96 -6.41 3.09
N ALA A 94 24.92 -5.11 3.40
CA ALA A 94 25.05 -4.04 2.43
C ALA A 94 26.42 -4.04 1.73
N SER A 95 27.50 -4.27 2.48
CA SER A 95 28.85 -4.44 1.92
C SER A 95 28.92 -5.64 0.98
N ASN A 96 28.37 -6.79 1.39
CA ASN A 96 28.33 -8.01 0.58
C ASN A 96 27.50 -7.85 -0.71
N MET A 97 26.45 -7.02 -0.69
CA MET A 97 25.69 -6.68 -1.89
C MET A 97 26.49 -5.82 -2.88
N GLY A 98 27.57 -5.15 -2.43
CA GLY A 98 28.44 -4.32 -3.27
C GLY A 98 28.29 -2.81 -3.08
N TYR A 99 27.63 -2.37 -1.99
CA TYR A 99 27.60 -0.96 -1.59
C TYR A 99 28.88 -0.58 -0.85
N THR A 100 29.22 0.71 -0.88
CA THR A 100 30.24 1.27 0.01
C THR A 100 29.55 1.64 1.33
N VAL A 101 29.92 0.99 2.42
CA VAL A 101 29.32 1.23 3.74
C VAL A 101 30.25 2.11 4.58
N VAL A 102 29.68 3.11 5.24
CA VAL A 102 30.35 4.05 6.17
C VAL A 102 29.68 3.98 7.53
#